data_AF-A0A0W1RL57-F1
#
_entry.id   AF-A0A0W1RL57-F1
#
_cell.length_a   1.000
_cell.length_b   1.000
_cell.length_c   1.000
_cell.angle_alpha   90.00
_cell.angle_beta   90.00
_cell.angle_gamma   90.00
#
_symmetry.space_group_name_H-M   'P 1'
#
loop_
_entity.id
_entity.type
_entity.pdbx_description
1 polymer ?
#
loop_
_entity_poly.entity_id
_entity_poly.type
_entity_poly.pdbx_seq_one_letter_code
_entity_poly.pdbx_strand_id
1 'polypeptide(L)'
;GPARTVRESSALVDLEIPYALGAITLEFLVFIAVGFAGWVTISRSIDAEQRLGSLSRYLVVFFVLGSIPVLFGPTSVTLSSLPLALLGLVVVSLVSVRGFLFPGFLVRGDGVFAALKHSVQASTGAFWPLLSLVILFGLGYWVLAQVPLVGGFLSTTLVAPIHSVSLAVVLERRSNR
;
A
#
# COMPACT_ATOMS: atom_id res chain seq x y z
N GLY A 1 -14.00 -39.95 11.35
CA GLY A 1 -12.60 -40.07 10.91
C GLY A 1 -12.33 -38.98 9.89
N PRO A 2 -11.34 -38.11 10.10
CA PRO A 2 -11.06 -37.06 9.14
C PRO A 2 -10.08 -37.58 8.08
N ALA A 3 -10.43 -37.36 6.81
CA ALA A 3 -9.54 -37.56 5.69
C ALA A 3 -8.28 -36.72 5.90
N ARG A 4 -7.13 -37.38 6.04
CA ARG A 4 -5.81 -36.74 6.00
C ARG A 4 -5.57 -36.28 4.57
N THR A 5 -5.84 -35.01 4.26
CA THR A 5 -5.27 -34.38 3.07
C THR A 5 -3.79 -34.14 3.32
N VAL A 6 -2.98 -35.13 2.98
CA VAL A 6 -1.54 -34.95 2.79
C VAL A 6 -1.40 -34.04 1.57
N ARG A 7 -1.17 -32.74 1.79
CA ARG A 7 -0.80 -31.81 0.71
C ARG A 7 0.63 -32.15 0.31
N GLU A 8 0.75 -33.08 -0.62
CA GLU A 8 2.02 -33.38 -1.28
C GLU A 8 2.45 -32.15 -2.08
N SER A 9 3.73 -31.82 -1.94
CA SER A 9 4.46 -30.82 -2.73
C SER A 9 4.44 -31.10 -4.24
N SER A 10 3.91 -32.25 -4.69
CA SER A 10 3.60 -32.55 -6.09
C SER A 10 2.53 -31.63 -6.70
N ALA A 11 1.65 -31.01 -5.91
CA ALA A 11 0.58 -30.16 -6.43
C ALA A 11 1.07 -28.83 -7.06
N LEU A 12 2.32 -28.43 -6.81
CA LEU A 12 2.94 -27.27 -7.48
C LEU A 12 3.64 -27.64 -8.79
N VAL A 13 3.98 -28.92 -8.98
CA VAL A 13 4.64 -29.44 -10.19
C VAL A 13 3.60 -29.90 -11.22
N ASP A 14 2.42 -30.32 -10.76
CA ASP A 14 1.31 -30.81 -11.60
C ASP A 14 0.32 -29.70 -12.03
N LEU A 15 0.65 -28.44 -11.74
CA LEU A 15 -0.08 -27.30 -12.31
C LEU A 15 0.35 -27.19 -13.77
N GLU A 16 -0.50 -27.67 -14.69
CA GLU A 16 -0.34 -27.48 -16.13
C GLU A 16 0.17 -26.05 -16.38
N ILE A 17 1.39 -25.93 -16.93
CA ILE A 17 2.08 -24.67 -17.24
C ILE A 17 1.16 -23.55 -17.77
N PRO A 18 0.13 -23.81 -18.62
CA PRO A 18 -0.82 -22.77 -19.02
C PRO A 18 -1.60 -22.13 -17.87
N TYR A 19 -2.02 -22.88 -16.85
CA TYR A 19 -2.75 -22.30 -15.70
C TYR A 19 -1.82 -21.53 -14.76
N ALA A 20 -0.58 -22.00 -14.58
CA ALA A 20 0.43 -21.25 -13.83
C ALA A 20 0.71 -19.89 -14.49
N LEU A 21 0.94 -19.90 -15.82
CA LEU A 21 1.12 -18.68 -16.60
C LEU A 21 -0.14 -17.79 -16.57
N GLY A 22 -1.32 -18.39 -16.65
CA GLY A 22 -2.59 -17.67 -16.55
C GLY A 22 -2.75 -16.95 -15.21
N ALA A 23 -2.47 -17.62 -14.10
CA ALA A 23 -2.51 -17.04 -12.76
C ALA A 23 -1.50 -15.90 -12.61
N ILE A 24 -0.24 -16.11 -13.02
CA ILE A 24 0.81 -15.07 -12.96
C ILE A 24 0.42 -13.86 -13.81
N THR A 25 -0.09 -14.08 -15.01
CA THR A 25 -0.51 -13.01 -15.92
C THR A 25 -1.67 -12.21 -15.32
N LEU A 26 -2.65 -12.88 -14.72
CA LEU A 26 -3.80 -12.23 -14.10
C LEU A 26 -3.39 -11.43 -12.86
N GLU A 27 -2.55 -12.00 -12.00
CA GLU A 27 -1.97 -11.33 -10.83
C GLU A 27 -1.23 -10.05 -11.26
N PHE A 28 -0.39 -10.16 -12.29
CA PHE A 28 0.34 -9.03 -12.85
C PHE A 28 -0.58 -7.98 -13.47
N LEU A 29 -1.62 -8.41 -14.18
CA LEU A 29 -2.61 -7.50 -14.77
C LEU A 29 -3.37 -6.72 -13.70
N VAL A 30 -3.83 -7.40 -12.64
CA VAL A 30 -4.50 -6.77 -11.50
C VAL A 30 -3.55 -5.78 -10.83
N PHE A 31 -2.31 -6.17 -10.60
CA PHE A 31 -1.29 -5.31 -10.01
C PHE A 31 -1.09 -4.02 -10.84
N ILE A 32 -0.93 -4.14 -12.16
CA ILE A 32 -0.78 -3.00 -13.07
C ILE A 32 -2.04 -2.14 -13.07
N ALA A 33 -3.22 -2.75 -13.13
CA ALA A 33 -4.49 -2.01 -13.13
C ALA A 33 -4.68 -1.20 -11.84
N VAL A 34 -4.39 -1.80 -10.68
CA VAL A 34 -4.49 -1.13 -9.36
C VAL A 34 -3.45 -0.02 -9.26
N GLY A 35 -2.19 -0.29 -9.62
CA GLY A 35 -1.13 0.72 -9.61
C GLY A 35 -1.44 1.89 -10.54
N PHE A 36 -1.95 1.61 -11.74
CA PHE A 36 -2.36 2.64 -12.70
C PHE A 36 -3.54 3.46 -12.17
N ALA A 37 -4.58 2.81 -11.64
CA ALA A 37 -5.73 3.49 -11.05
C ALA A 37 -5.32 4.40 -9.87
N GLY A 38 -4.41 3.92 -9.00
CA GLY A 38 -3.84 4.71 -7.91
C GLY A 38 -3.10 5.94 -8.42
N TRP A 39 -2.25 5.77 -9.43
CA TRP A 39 -1.53 6.88 -10.06
C TRP A 39 -2.47 7.91 -10.71
N VAL A 40 -3.49 7.48 -11.45
CA VAL A 40 -4.49 8.37 -12.08
C VAL A 40 -5.28 9.14 -11.01
N THR A 41 -5.69 8.45 -9.94
CA THR A 41 -6.48 9.07 -8.87
C THR A 41 -5.66 10.14 -8.15
N ILE A 42 -4.41 9.84 -7.81
CA ILE A 42 -3.52 10.80 -7.14
C ILE A 42 -3.22 11.96 -8.07
N SER A 43 -2.79 11.70 -9.33
CA SER A 43 -2.44 12.77 -10.28
C SER A 43 -3.59 13.75 -10.51
N ARG A 44 -4.82 13.24 -10.67
CA ARG A 44 -6.02 14.08 -10.77
C ARG A 44 -6.31 14.85 -9.49
N SER A 45 -6.07 14.27 -8.32
CA SER A 45 -6.37 14.95 -7.05
C SER A 45 -5.41 16.10 -6.71
N ILE A 46 -4.21 16.11 -7.29
CA ILE A 46 -3.18 17.13 -7.04
C ILE A 46 -2.86 17.99 -8.28
N ASP A 47 -3.70 17.91 -9.33
CA ASP A 47 -3.51 18.57 -10.63
C ASP A 47 -2.08 18.43 -11.20
N ALA A 48 -1.48 17.23 -11.05
CA ALA A 48 -0.15 16.96 -11.56
C ALA A 48 -0.19 16.58 -13.05
N GLU A 49 0.81 17.05 -13.81
CA GLU A 49 1.00 16.63 -15.20
C GLU A 49 1.24 15.11 -15.30
N GLN A 50 0.44 14.45 -16.13
CA GLN A 50 0.50 13.02 -16.36
C GLN A 50 1.70 12.64 -17.24
N ARG A 51 2.87 12.49 -16.62
CA ARG A 51 4.11 12.10 -17.30
C ARG A 51 4.38 10.59 -17.18
N LEU A 52 4.65 9.91 -18.30
CA LEU A 52 5.00 8.48 -18.33
C LEU A 52 6.20 8.11 -17.44
N GLY A 53 7.18 9.01 -17.32
CA GLY A 53 8.34 8.80 -16.45
C GLY A 53 8.00 8.85 -14.94
N SER A 54 6.91 9.52 -14.55
CA SER A 54 6.40 9.47 -13.18
C SER A 54 5.61 8.18 -12.93
N LEU A 55 4.80 7.75 -13.91
CA LEU A 55 4.07 6.48 -13.84
C LEU A 55 5.01 5.30 -13.63
N SER A 56 6.09 5.19 -14.42
CA SER A 56 7.03 4.07 -14.28
C SER A 56 7.69 4.03 -12.90
N ARG A 57 8.16 5.19 -12.39
CA ARG A 57 8.72 5.30 -11.04
C ARG A 57 7.69 4.93 -9.97
N TYR A 58 6.46 5.39 -10.10
CA TYR A 58 5.36 5.05 -9.19
C TYR A 58 5.11 3.54 -9.17
N LEU A 59 4.99 2.89 -10.34
CA LEU A 59 4.78 1.45 -10.44
C LEU A 59 5.94 0.65 -9.86
N VAL A 60 7.19 1.05 -10.10
CA VAL A 60 8.37 0.39 -9.50
C VAL A 60 8.32 0.48 -7.98
N VAL A 61 8.08 1.66 -7.42
CA VAL A 61 8.04 1.80 -5.96
C VAL A 61 6.83 1.08 -5.35
N PHE A 62 5.67 1.13 -6.02
CA PHE A 62 4.48 0.37 -5.63
C PHE A 62 4.77 -1.14 -5.60
N PHE A 63 5.50 -1.65 -6.59
CA PHE A 63 5.89 -3.06 -6.65
C PHE A 63 6.84 -3.43 -5.52
N VAL A 64 7.89 -2.63 -5.31
CA VAL A 64 8.87 -2.86 -4.24
C VAL A 64 8.17 -2.85 -2.87
N LEU A 65 7.35 -1.84 -2.57
CA LEU A 65 6.64 -1.75 -1.30
C LEU A 65 5.59 -2.86 -1.12
N GLY A 66 4.85 -3.19 -2.18
CA GLY A 66 3.84 -4.26 -2.16
C GLY A 66 4.43 -5.65 -1.99
N SER A 67 5.68 -5.86 -2.43
CA SER A 67 6.37 -7.13 -2.27
C SER A 67 6.90 -7.39 -0.85
N ILE A 68 7.15 -6.34 -0.05
CA ILE A 68 7.69 -6.48 1.31
C ILE A 68 6.82 -7.41 2.19
N PRO A 69 5.50 -7.18 2.36
CA PRO A 69 4.68 -8.07 3.19
C PRO A 69 4.66 -9.53 2.72
N VAL A 70 4.72 -9.74 1.40
CA VAL A 70 4.74 -11.08 0.79
C VAL A 70 6.04 -11.81 1.14
N LEU A 71 7.16 -11.10 1.12
CA LEU A 71 8.49 -11.66 1.42
C LEU A 71 8.67 -11.99 2.91
N PHE A 72 8.14 -11.16 3.81
CA PHE A 72 8.29 -11.35 5.25
C PHE A 72 7.23 -12.27 5.86
N GLY A 73 6.11 -12.49 5.17
CA GLY A 73 5.02 -13.34 5.61
C GLY A 73 4.33 -12.86 6.90
N PRO A 74 3.24 -13.53 7.31
CA PRO A 74 2.54 -13.19 8.55
C PRO A 74 3.39 -13.56 9.77
N THR A 75 3.84 -12.56 10.53
CA THR A 75 4.55 -12.78 11.78
C THR A 75 3.56 -12.95 12.93
N SER A 76 3.58 -14.11 13.61
CA SER A 76 2.78 -14.32 14.82
C SER A 76 3.44 -13.65 16.02
N VAL A 77 2.70 -12.81 16.75
CA VAL A 77 3.19 -12.13 17.96
C VAL A 77 2.92 -13.01 19.19
N THR A 78 3.98 -13.35 19.93
CA THR A 78 3.90 -14.08 21.23
C THR A 78 4.21 -13.14 22.40
N LEU A 79 3.79 -13.49 23.63
CA LEU A 79 4.01 -12.64 24.82
C LEU A 79 5.48 -12.30 25.10
N SER A 80 6.41 -13.20 24.76
CA SER A 80 7.86 -12.95 24.88
C SER A 80 8.39 -11.94 23.85
N SER A 81 7.66 -11.72 22.76
CA SER A 81 8.00 -10.75 21.71
C SER A 81 7.30 -9.40 21.88
N LEU A 82 6.52 -9.20 22.94
CA LEU A 82 5.75 -7.96 23.19
C LEU A 82 6.58 -6.67 23.07
N PRO A 83 7.76 -6.55 23.71
CA PRO A 83 8.59 -5.35 23.58
C PRO A 83 9.05 -5.11 22.14
N LEU A 84 9.39 -6.18 21.43
CA LEU A 84 9.82 -6.11 20.03
C LEU A 84 8.65 -5.77 19.10
N ALA A 85 7.45 -6.28 19.38
CA ALA A 85 6.23 -5.96 18.65
C ALA A 85 5.81 -4.49 18.86
N LEU A 86 5.93 -3.98 20.09
CA LEU A 86 5.72 -2.56 20.40
C LEU A 86 6.73 -1.67 19.67
N LEU A 87 8.01 -2.05 19.69
CA LEU A 87 9.04 -1.35 18.93
C LEU A 87 8.72 -1.36 17.43
N GLY A 88 8.35 -2.52 16.89
CA GLY A 88 7.91 -2.67 15.51
C GLY A 88 6.71 -1.79 15.18
N LEU A 89 5.71 -1.71 16.06
CA LEU A 89 4.54 -0.85 15.91
C LEU A 89 4.94 0.63 15.86
N VAL A 90 5.85 1.07 16.73
CA VAL A 90 6.37 2.45 16.73
C VAL A 90 7.11 2.73 15.42
N VAL A 91 7.97 1.82 14.98
CA VAL A 91 8.72 1.96 13.72
C VAL A 91 7.76 2.02 12.53
N VAL A 92 6.79 1.10 12.43
CA VAL A 92 5.78 1.09 11.36
C VAL A 92 4.94 2.36 11.39
N SER A 93 4.55 2.84 12.56
CA SER A 93 3.78 4.10 12.70
C SER A 93 4.59 5.30 12.22
N LEU A 94 5.85 5.40 12.63
CA LEU A 94 6.76 6.45 12.18
C LEU A 94 6.96 6.39 10.66
N VAL A 95 7.27 5.22 10.11
CA VAL A 95 7.46 5.01 8.67
C VAL A 95 6.20 5.35 7.90
N SER A 96 5.02 4.94 8.39
CA SER A 96 3.73 5.22 7.75
C SER A 96 3.44 6.72 7.70
N VAL A 97 3.65 7.44 8.82
CA VAL A 97 3.46 8.89 8.86
C VAL A 97 4.43 9.62 7.93
N ARG A 98 5.71 9.21 7.93
CA ARG A 98 6.73 9.80 7.05
C ARG A 98 6.52 9.44 5.58
N GLY A 99 5.93 8.28 5.29
CA GLY A 99 5.63 7.78 3.96
C GLY A 99 4.27 8.22 3.42
N PHE A 100 3.38 8.78 4.24
CA PHE A 100 2.01 9.10 3.83
C PHE A 100 1.97 10.03 2.61
N LEU A 101 2.81 11.06 2.59
CA LEU A 101 2.86 12.06 1.51
C LEU A 101 3.73 11.65 0.31
N PHE A 102 4.55 10.61 0.48
CA PHE A 102 5.52 10.14 -0.50
C PHE A 102 4.94 9.87 -1.90
N PRO A 103 3.82 9.12 -2.04
CA PRO A 103 3.27 8.85 -3.37
C PRO A 103 2.81 10.14 -4.08
N GLY A 104 2.35 11.16 -3.35
CA GLY A 104 1.98 12.46 -3.93
C GLY A 104 3.16 13.17 -4.60
N PHE A 105 4.31 13.22 -3.92
CA PHE A 105 5.54 13.80 -4.49
C PHE A 105 6.08 13.00 -5.68
N LEU A 106 5.99 11.68 -5.63
CA LEU A 106 6.41 10.81 -6.73
C LEU A 106 5.55 11.02 -7.99
N VAL A 107 4.24 11.20 -7.80
CA VAL A 107 3.29 11.52 -8.89
C VAL A 107 3.52 12.93 -9.43
N ARG A 108 3.88 13.89 -8.57
CA ARG A 108 4.25 15.27 -8.98
C ARG A 108 5.52 15.32 -9.85
N GLY A 109 6.29 14.24 -9.91
CA GLY A 109 7.45 14.08 -10.78
C GLY A 109 8.79 14.14 -10.07
N ASP A 110 8.81 14.26 -8.74
CA ASP A 110 10.04 14.24 -7.96
C ASP A 110 10.77 12.90 -8.14
N GLY A 111 12.11 12.92 -8.09
CA GLY A 111 12.89 11.68 -8.01
C GLY A 111 12.61 10.94 -6.71
N VAL A 112 12.80 9.61 -6.66
CA VAL A 112 12.48 8.76 -5.48
C VAL A 112 13.08 9.32 -4.18
N PHE A 113 14.37 9.68 -4.20
CA PHE A 113 15.03 10.25 -3.01
C PHE A 113 14.54 11.67 -2.66
N ALA A 114 14.24 12.50 -3.67
CA ALA A 114 13.71 13.84 -3.46
C ALA A 114 12.28 13.78 -2.87
N ALA A 115 11.43 12.92 -3.42
CA ALA A 115 10.08 12.66 -2.93
C ALA A 115 10.08 12.18 -1.48
N LEU A 116 11.01 11.28 -1.11
CA LEU A 116 11.15 10.81 0.26
C LEU A 116 11.59 11.94 1.20
N LYS A 117 12.61 12.71 0.80
CA LYS A 117 13.09 13.86 1.58
C LYS A 117 11.97 14.88 1.80
N HIS A 118 11.24 15.24 0.74
CA HIS A 118 10.11 16.16 0.81
C HIS A 118 8.98 15.61 1.68
N SER A 119 8.66 14.33 1.59
CA SER A 119 7.66 13.68 2.45
C SER A 119 8.07 13.73 3.94
N VAL A 120 9.34 13.46 4.25
CA VAL A 120 9.88 13.52 5.62
C VAL A 120 9.85 14.95 6.16
N GLN A 121 10.23 15.94 5.34
CA GLN A 121 10.18 17.36 5.72
C GLN A 121 8.74 17.83 5.92
N ALA A 122 7.85 17.54 4.97
CA ALA A 122 6.44 17.95 5.02
C ALA A 122 5.66 17.30 6.19
N SER A 123 6.03 16.08 6.59
CA SER A 123 5.45 15.40 7.76
C SER A 123 5.99 15.90 9.10
N THR A 124 7.14 16.60 9.10
CA THR A 124 7.69 17.21 10.32
C THR A 124 6.77 18.37 10.75
N GLY A 125 6.12 18.23 11.90
CA GLY A 125 5.12 19.18 12.39
C GLY A 125 3.66 18.86 12.03
N ALA A 126 3.38 17.70 11.45
CA ALA A 126 2.01 17.18 11.23
C ALA A 126 1.86 15.72 11.70
N PHE A 127 2.70 15.29 12.65
CA PHE A 127 2.78 13.89 13.06
C PHE A 127 1.43 13.34 13.55
N TRP A 128 0.79 14.03 14.50
CA TRP A 128 -0.49 13.62 15.06
C TRP A 128 -1.64 13.51 14.03
N PRO A 129 -1.92 14.54 13.20
CA PRO A 129 -2.99 14.43 12.22
C PRO A 129 -2.72 13.35 11.16
N LEU A 130 -1.46 13.19 10.72
CA LEU A 130 -1.09 12.10 9.80
C LEU A 130 -1.23 10.73 10.46
N LEU A 131 -0.82 10.59 11.73
CA LEU A 131 -0.98 9.35 12.48
C LEU A 131 -2.46 8.99 12.64
N SER A 132 -3.32 9.96 12.93
CA SER A 132 -4.77 9.75 13.01
C SER A 132 -5.34 9.25 11.68
N LEU A 133 -4.92 9.82 10.54
CA LEU A 133 -5.32 9.34 9.22
C LEU A 133 -4.84 7.91 8.98
N VAL A 134 -3.57 7.60 9.26
CA VAL A 134 -3.01 6.26 9.12
C VAL A 134 -3.79 5.25 9.95
N ILE A 135 -4.08 5.57 11.22
CA ILE A 135 -4.86 4.70 12.10
C ILE A 135 -6.29 4.54 11.58
N LEU A 136 -6.94 5.63 11.16
CA LEU A 136 -8.31 5.60 10.67
C LEU A 136 -8.44 4.74 9.41
N PHE A 137 -7.52 4.89 8.45
CA PHE A 137 -7.51 4.07 7.25
C PHE A 137 -7.14 2.62 7.53
N GLY A 138 -6.16 2.38 8.41
CA GLY A 138 -5.77 1.04 8.82
C GLY A 138 -6.93 0.29 9.50
N LEU A 139 -7.61 0.94 10.44
CA LEU A 139 -8.80 0.39 11.09
C LEU A 139 -9.95 0.21 10.10
N GLY A 140 -10.19 1.20 9.24
CA GLY A 140 -11.23 1.10 8.20
C GLY A 140 -11.00 -0.09 7.28
N TYR A 141 -9.77 -0.26 6.79
CA TYR A 141 -9.39 -1.41 5.99
C TYR A 141 -9.55 -2.72 6.76
N TRP A 142 -9.10 -2.77 8.02
CA TRP A 142 -9.25 -3.96 8.86
C TRP A 142 -10.72 -4.35 9.07
N VAL A 143 -11.60 -3.39 9.38
CA VAL A 143 -13.04 -3.64 9.53
C VAL A 143 -13.66 -4.12 8.22
N LEU A 144 -13.32 -3.47 7.10
CA LEU A 144 -13.85 -3.87 5.79
C LEU A 144 -13.36 -5.26 5.38
N ALA A 145 -12.13 -5.63 5.72
CA ALA A 145 -11.57 -6.95 5.43
C ALA A 145 -12.30 -8.09 6.18
N GLN A 146 -13.01 -7.78 7.27
CA GLN A 146 -13.85 -8.76 7.98
C GLN A 146 -15.15 -9.08 7.23
N VAL A 147 -15.54 -8.29 6.23
CA VAL A 147 -16.77 -8.51 5.46
C VAL A 147 -16.54 -9.58 4.38
N PRO A 148 -17.13 -10.78 4.49
CA PRO A 148 -16.98 -11.82 3.48
C PRO A 148 -17.55 -11.36 2.13
N LEU A 149 -16.94 -11.79 1.03
CA LEU A 149 -17.35 -11.56 -0.38
C LEU A 149 -17.22 -10.11 -0.90
N VAL A 150 -17.46 -9.09 -0.09
CA VAL A 150 -17.53 -7.68 -0.54
C VAL A 150 -16.45 -6.79 0.08
N GLY A 151 -15.76 -7.26 1.11
CA GLY A 151 -14.76 -6.48 1.86
C GLY A 151 -13.63 -5.94 0.99
N GLY A 152 -13.11 -6.77 0.08
CA GLY A 152 -12.09 -6.35 -0.89
C GLY A 152 -12.61 -5.23 -1.80
N PHE A 153 -13.75 -5.43 -2.45
CA PHE A 153 -14.36 -4.46 -3.37
C PHE A 153 -14.71 -3.13 -2.67
N LEU A 154 -15.32 -3.18 -1.49
CA LEU A 154 -15.66 -1.99 -0.71
C LEU A 154 -14.41 -1.24 -0.25
N SER A 155 -13.35 -1.97 0.14
CA SER A 155 -12.11 -1.34 0.58
C SER A 155 -11.46 -0.54 -0.56
N THR A 156 -11.36 -1.13 -1.75
CA THR A 156 -10.78 -0.45 -2.91
C THR A 156 -11.66 0.69 -3.42
N THR A 157 -12.99 0.52 -3.41
CA THR A 157 -13.91 1.51 -4.00
C THR A 157 -14.15 2.72 -3.10
N LEU A 158 -14.16 2.54 -1.77
CA LEU A 158 -14.43 3.63 -0.82
C LEU A 158 -13.16 4.18 -0.17
N VAL A 159 -12.26 3.32 0.28
CA VAL A 159 -11.08 3.77 1.03
C VAL A 159 -10.08 4.44 0.09
N ALA A 160 -9.89 3.94 -1.13
CA ALA A 160 -8.91 4.53 -2.05
C ALA A 160 -9.25 5.99 -2.43
N PRO A 161 -10.49 6.36 -2.80
CA PRO A 161 -10.84 7.76 -3.06
C PRO A 161 -10.70 8.64 -1.82
N ILE A 162 -11.17 8.19 -0.65
CA ILE A 162 -11.09 8.98 0.59
C ILE A 162 -9.63 9.20 0.99
N HIS A 163 -8.79 8.17 0.86
CA HIS A 163 -7.36 8.26 1.10
C HIS A 163 -6.68 9.23 0.13
N SER A 164 -7.03 9.18 -1.16
CA SER A 164 -6.47 10.08 -2.17
C SER A 164 -6.90 11.54 -1.98
N VAL A 165 -8.17 11.80 -1.64
CA VAL A 165 -8.66 13.16 -1.35
C VAL A 165 -8.02 13.71 -0.09
N SER A 166 -7.91 12.90 0.96
CA SER A 166 -7.25 13.31 2.21
C SER A 166 -5.77 13.65 1.98
N LEU A 167 -5.08 12.84 1.18
CA LEU A 167 -3.71 13.10 0.75
C LEU A 167 -3.60 14.46 0.05
N ALA A 168 -4.45 14.71 -0.94
CA ALA A 168 -4.45 15.95 -1.71
C ALA A 168 -4.70 17.19 -0.84
N VAL A 169 -5.73 17.15 0.01
CA VAL A 169 -6.08 18.27 0.91
C VAL A 169 -4.94 18.56 1.89
N VAL A 170 -4.30 17.53 2.45
CA VAL A 170 -3.16 17.73 3.36
C VAL A 170 -1.97 18.31 2.61
N LEU A 171 -1.69 17.84 1.39
CA LEU A 171 -0.60 18.33 0.57
C LEU A 171 -0.80 19.80 0.17
N GLU A 172 -2.01 20.18 -0.25
CA GLU A 172 -2.36 21.54 -0.65
C GLU A 172 -2.24 22.52 0.52
N ARG A 173 -2.78 22.18 1.70
CA ARG A 173 -2.65 23.00 2.92
C ARG A 173 -1.20 23.21 3.36
N ARG A 174 -0.29 22.32 2.97
CA ARG A 174 1.13 22.38 3.33
C ARG A 174 1.99 22.99 2.24
N SER A 175 1.53 23.04 0.99
CA SER A 175 2.18 23.77 -0.11
C SER A 175 1.86 25.27 -0.07
N ASN A 176 0.74 25.67 0.53
CA ASN A 176 0.32 27.08 0.70
C ASN A 176 0.83 27.74 1.99
N ARG A 177 1.70 27.07 2.75
CA ARG A 177 2.41 27.62 3.92
C ARG A 177 3.89 27.67 3.64
#